data_AF-A0A3D8M6H8-F1
#
_entry.id   AF-A0A3D8M6H8-F1
#
_cell.length_a   1.000
_cell.length_b   1.000
_cell.length_c   1.000
_cell.angle_alpha   90.00
_cell.angle_beta   90.00
_cell.angle_gamma   90.00
#
_symmetry.space_group_name_H-M   'P 1'
#
loop_
_entity.id
_entity.type
_entity.pdbx_description
1 polymer ?
#
loop_
_entity_poly.entity_id
_entity_poly.type
_entity_poly.pdbx_seq_one_letter_code
_entity_poly.pdbx_strand_id
1 'polypeptide(L)'
;MRTMTVVLMLAILQGCKATQEQMPPAPAPVIQHVYSTEQKSPPLCIVPRDVESFVGQCDIGYWVRMWVEADAMRWPQRKALLAELGTSLPDTLKKIVLSLPTDTPYQDRLRAQNYLTEIQSVLNPQVIEAVNTLVSRPNTQLLEFESAITLLSRVNTQQAQSMENLREELEAQRKQIEELLQIEATLMDKNRSTQQ
;
A
#
# COMPACT_ATOMS: atom_id res chain seq x y z
N MET A 1 62.76 -21.23 0.26
CA MET A 1 62.12 -21.68 1.52
C MET A 1 60.83 -20.90 1.90
N ARG A 2 60.06 -20.35 0.95
CA ARG A 2 58.71 -19.77 1.21
C ARG A 2 57.60 -20.23 0.24
N THR A 3 57.95 -20.89 -0.87
CA THR A 3 56.98 -21.35 -1.88
C THR A 3 56.70 -22.85 -1.84
N MET A 4 57.53 -23.64 -1.15
CA MET A 4 57.40 -25.11 -1.09
C MET A 4 56.50 -25.59 0.05
N THR A 5 56.11 -24.71 0.98
CA THR A 5 55.20 -25.01 2.09
C THR A 5 53.72 -24.83 1.75
N VAL A 6 53.40 -24.19 0.62
CA VAL A 6 51.99 -23.91 0.25
C VAL A 6 51.37 -25.06 -0.58
N VAL A 7 52.18 -25.82 -1.30
CA VAL A 7 51.68 -26.89 -2.19
C VAL A 7 51.29 -28.17 -1.43
N LEU A 8 51.90 -28.42 -0.26
CA LEU A 8 51.57 -29.61 0.55
C LEU A 8 50.23 -29.49 1.30
N MET A 9 49.72 -28.26 1.49
CA MET A 9 48.44 -27.99 2.16
C MET A 9 47.21 -28.16 1.25
N LEU A 10 47.38 -28.13 -0.09
CA LEU A 10 46.26 -28.28 -1.02
C LEU A 10 45.89 -29.75 -1.35
N ALA A 11 46.71 -30.72 -0.95
CA ALA A 11 46.47 -32.13 -1.27
C ALA A 11 45.60 -32.89 -0.23
N ILE A 12 45.17 -32.24 0.86
CA ILE A 12 44.41 -32.90 1.94
C ILE A 12 42.88 -32.73 1.78
N LEU A 13 42.42 -31.96 0.79
CA LEU A 13 40.98 -31.65 0.60
C LEU A 13 40.28 -32.43 -0.51
N GLN A 14 40.94 -33.39 -1.17
CA GLN A 14 40.30 -34.27 -2.14
C GLN A 14 40.34 -35.73 -1.67
N GLY A 15 39.56 -36.03 -0.65
CA GLY A 15 39.53 -37.37 -0.08
C GLY A 15 38.40 -37.63 0.92
N CYS A 16 37.17 -37.18 0.62
CA CYS A 16 35.96 -37.69 1.28
C CYS A 16 34.76 -37.58 0.32
N LYS A 17 34.83 -38.31 -0.80
CA LYS A 17 33.63 -38.78 -1.50
C LYS A 17 33.71 -40.30 -1.63
N ALA A 18 33.68 -40.97 -0.48
CA ALA A 18 33.38 -42.39 -0.42
C ALA A 18 32.60 -42.62 0.87
N THR A 19 31.41 -43.18 0.72
CA THR A 19 30.45 -43.56 1.78
C THR A 19 29.93 -42.44 2.66
N GLN A 20 29.05 -41.61 2.10
CA GLN A 20 27.92 -41.13 2.87
C GLN A 20 26.71 -41.89 2.35
N GLU A 21 26.27 -42.91 3.09
CA GLU A 21 24.94 -43.49 2.89
C GLU A 21 23.95 -42.33 2.79
N GLN A 22 23.25 -42.27 1.66
CA GLN A 22 22.09 -41.41 1.53
C GLN A 22 21.06 -41.92 2.53
N MET A 23 21.09 -41.37 3.74
CA MET A 23 19.87 -41.28 4.53
C MET A 23 18.85 -40.59 3.64
N PRO A 24 17.64 -41.17 3.50
CA PRO A 24 16.59 -40.54 2.72
C PRO A 24 16.41 -39.10 3.23
N PRO A 25 16.13 -38.14 2.33
CA PRO A 25 15.91 -36.76 2.74
C PRO A 25 14.92 -36.77 3.90
N ALA A 26 15.32 -36.16 5.03
CA ALA A 26 14.41 -35.94 6.13
C ALA A 26 13.15 -35.32 5.51
N PRO A 27 11.96 -35.93 5.69
CA PRO A 27 10.76 -35.38 5.10
C PRO A 27 10.70 -33.91 5.51
N ALA A 28 10.54 -33.03 4.51
CA ALA A 28 10.26 -31.62 4.75
C ALA A 28 9.26 -31.54 5.91
N PRO A 29 9.42 -30.63 6.89
CA PRO A 29 8.52 -30.57 8.04
C PRO A 29 7.12 -30.53 7.46
N VAL A 30 6.44 -31.67 7.57
CA VAL A 30 5.06 -31.77 7.17
C VAL A 30 4.43 -30.77 8.10
N ILE A 31 3.87 -29.70 7.56
CA ILE A 31 2.90 -28.91 8.30
C ILE A 31 1.82 -29.94 8.61
N GLN A 32 1.96 -30.61 9.76
CA GLN A 32 0.90 -31.36 10.37
C GLN A 32 -0.10 -30.27 10.67
N HIS A 33 -1.05 -30.10 9.75
CA HIS A 33 -2.37 -29.65 10.13
C HIS A 33 -2.75 -30.64 11.22
N VAL A 34 -2.52 -30.23 12.46
CA VAL A 34 -3.20 -30.79 13.60
C VAL A 34 -4.65 -30.47 13.29
N TYR A 35 -5.31 -31.37 12.57
CA TYR A 35 -6.75 -31.45 12.58
C TYR A 35 -7.05 -31.90 14.00
N SER A 36 -7.06 -30.93 14.91
CA SER A 36 -7.59 -31.12 16.24
C SER A 36 -8.95 -31.76 16.05
N THR A 37 -9.08 -32.97 16.59
CA THR A 37 -10.37 -33.61 16.84
C THR A 37 -11.35 -32.55 17.30
N GLU A 38 -12.57 -32.52 16.72
CA GLU A 38 -13.67 -31.58 16.95
C GLU A 38 -13.89 -31.23 18.43
N GLN A 39 -13.00 -30.44 19.00
CA GLN A 39 -13.29 -29.64 20.15
C GLN A 39 -13.87 -28.40 19.52
N LYS A 40 -15.21 -28.35 19.47
CA LYS A 40 -15.99 -27.23 18.97
C LYS A 40 -15.48 -25.98 19.66
N SER A 41 -14.48 -25.35 19.05
CA SER A 41 -13.85 -24.15 19.59
C SER A 41 -15.01 -23.18 19.82
N PRO A 42 -15.08 -22.53 21.00
CA PRO A 42 -16.17 -21.60 21.25
C PRO A 42 -16.26 -20.65 20.05
N PRO A 43 -17.48 -20.41 19.52
CA PRO A 43 -17.63 -19.60 18.32
C PRO A 43 -16.97 -18.24 18.54
N LEU A 44 -16.13 -17.83 17.60
CA LEU A 44 -15.44 -16.55 17.65
C LEU A 44 -16.48 -15.43 17.64
N CYS A 45 -16.62 -14.74 18.77
CA CYS A 45 -17.52 -13.60 18.92
C CYS A 45 -16.77 -12.30 18.74
N ILE A 46 -17.38 -11.33 18.04
CA ILE A 46 -16.84 -9.97 17.82
C ILE A 46 -16.47 -9.31 19.14
N VAL A 47 -17.38 -9.37 20.12
CA VAL A 47 -17.15 -8.93 21.49
C VAL A 47 -17.37 -10.07 22.48
N PRO A 48 -16.73 -10.02 23.66
CA PRO A 48 -17.01 -10.96 24.75
C PRO A 48 -18.52 -11.01 25.08
N ARG A 49 -19.02 -12.19 25.46
CA ARG A 49 -20.48 -12.43 25.64
C ARG A 49 -21.10 -11.64 26.79
N ASP A 50 -20.28 -11.20 27.73
CA ASP A 50 -20.62 -10.42 28.91
C ASP A 50 -20.73 -8.91 28.62
N VAL A 51 -20.23 -8.44 27.47
CA VAL A 51 -20.23 -7.02 27.11
C VAL A 51 -21.55 -6.60 26.46
N GLU A 52 -21.98 -7.29 25.41
CA GLU A 52 -23.19 -6.95 24.66
C GLU A 52 -23.69 -8.17 23.88
N SER A 53 -24.98 -8.19 23.53
CA SER A 53 -25.58 -9.20 22.65
C SER A 53 -26.35 -8.55 21.51
N PHE A 54 -25.97 -8.89 20.27
CA PHE A 54 -26.59 -8.36 19.06
C PHE A 54 -26.56 -9.37 17.91
N VAL A 55 -27.36 -9.10 16.88
CA VAL A 55 -27.45 -9.94 15.67
C VAL A 55 -26.08 -10.04 15.00
N GLY A 56 -25.59 -11.27 14.83
CA GLY A 56 -24.31 -11.53 14.20
C GLY A 56 -23.10 -11.48 15.15
N GLN A 57 -23.28 -11.26 16.46
CA GLN A 57 -22.16 -11.15 17.41
C GLN A 57 -21.16 -12.32 17.32
N CYS A 58 -21.66 -13.55 17.22
CA CYS A 58 -20.83 -14.77 17.13
C CYS A 58 -21.01 -15.50 15.79
N ASP A 59 -21.56 -14.82 14.78
CA ASP A 59 -21.71 -15.36 13.43
C ASP A 59 -20.83 -14.54 12.48
N ILE A 60 -19.59 -14.99 12.28
CA ILE A 60 -18.68 -14.33 11.31
C ILE A 60 -19.25 -14.37 9.88
N GLY A 61 -20.04 -15.39 9.56
CA GLY A 61 -20.70 -15.52 8.26
C GLY A 61 -21.71 -14.40 8.00
N TYR A 62 -22.36 -13.89 9.04
CA TYR A 62 -23.21 -12.70 8.94
C TYR A 62 -22.41 -11.48 8.46
N TRP A 63 -21.23 -11.25 9.03
CA TRP A 63 -20.38 -10.11 8.67
C TRP A 63 -19.74 -10.25 7.29
N VAL A 64 -19.32 -11.46 6.94
CA VAL A 64 -18.80 -11.74 5.59
C VAL A 64 -19.89 -11.51 4.54
N ARG A 65 -21.11 -11.99 4.76
CA ARG A 65 -22.24 -11.72 3.86
C ARG A 65 -22.50 -10.22 3.71
N MET A 66 -22.56 -9.49 4.82
CA MET A 66 -22.75 -8.04 4.80
C MET A 66 -21.64 -7.32 4.03
N TRP A 67 -20.39 -7.78 4.17
CA TRP A 67 -19.27 -7.21 3.42
C TRP A 67 -19.41 -7.45 1.92
N VAL A 68 -19.76 -8.68 1.50
CA VAL A 68 -20.01 -9.00 0.10
C VAL A 68 -21.19 -8.20 -0.47
N GLU A 69 -22.27 -8.05 0.31
CA GLU A 69 -23.42 -7.22 -0.07
C GLU A 69 -23.04 -5.74 -0.20
N ALA A 70 -22.21 -5.23 0.71
CA ALA A 70 -21.69 -3.87 0.63
C ALA A 70 -20.84 -3.66 -0.63
N ASP A 71 -19.97 -4.61 -0.98
CA ASP A 71 -19.15 -4.51 -2.19
C ASP A 71 -19.99 -4.49 -3.48
N ALA A 72 -21.13 -5.20 -3.49
CA ALA A 72 -22.07 -5.19 -4.60
C ALA A 72 -22.88 -3.87 -4.73
N MET A 73 -22.91 -3.04 -3.68
CA MET A 73 -23.66 -1.78 -3.64
C MET A 73 -22.80 -0.58 -4.07
N ARG A 74 -23.35 0.25 -4.97
CA ARG A 74 -22.71 1.52 -5.34
C ARG A 74 -22.67 2.49 -4.15
N TRP A 75 -21.64 3.32 -4.10
CA TRP A 75 -21.46 4.31 -3.03
C TRP A 75 -22.72 5.11 -2.64
N PRO A 76 -23.53 5.68 -3.56
CA PRO A 76 -24.71 6.45 -3.16
C PRO A 76 -25.73 5.66 -2.33
N GLN A 77 -25.89 4.36 -2.62
CA GLN A 77 -26.81 3.48 -1.88
C GLN A 77 -26.27 3.21 -0.47
N ARG A 78 -24.97 2.88 -0.38
CA ARG A 78 -24.29 2.67 0.91
C ARG A 78 -24.31 3.93 1.77
N LYS A 79 -24.12 5.10 1.16
CA LYS A 79 -24.19 6.39 1.85
C LYS A 79 -25.58 6.67 2.43
N ALA A 80 -26.65 6.27 1.74
CA ALA A 80 -28.01 6.38 2.27
C ALA A 80 -28.18 5.46 3.49
N LEU A 81 -27.74 4.20 3.41
CA LEU A 81 -27.77 3.26 4.54
C LEU A 81 -26.95 3.77 5.74
N LEU A 82 -25.77 4.36 5.49
CA LEU A 82 -24.93 4.96 6.52
C LEU A 82 -25.63 6.08 7.30
N ALA A 83 -26.51 6.84 6.64
CA ALA A 83 -27.24 7.95 7.27
C ALA A 83 -28.34 7.47 8.23
N GLU A 84 -28.82 6.23 8.07
CA GLU A 84 -29.84 5.63 8.92
C GLU A 84 -29.25 4.97 10.18
N LEU A 85 -27.94 4.75 10.22
CA LEU A 85 -27.26 4.04 11.29
C LEU A 85 -26.97 4.93 12.52
N GLY A 86 -27.33 4.42 13.70
CA GLY A 86 -27.07 5.05 14.99
C GLY A 86 -25.61 4.91 15.45
N THR A 87 -25.38 5.10 16.75
CA THR A 87 -24.05 5.03 17.37
C THR A 87 -23.85 3.77 18.23
N SER A 88 -24.76 2.80 18.11
CA SER A 88 -24.62 1.51 18.80
C SER A 88 -23.41 0.75 18.26
N LEU A 89 -22.81 -0.14 19.05
CA LEU A 89 -21.72 -1.01 18.58
C LEU A 89 -22.06 -1.77 17.28
N PRO A 90 -23.21 -2.46 17.14
CA PRO A 90 -23.57 -3.10 15.88
C PRO A 90 -23.73 -2.12 14.72
N ASP A 91 -24.20 -0.90 14.96
CA ASP A 91 -24.29 0.12 13.92
C ASP A 91 -22.92 0.68 13.53
N THR A 92 -22.00 0.84 14.47
CA THR A 92 -20.62 1.24 14.20
C THR A 92 -19.90 0.16 13.39
N LEU A 93 -20.10 -1.12 13.69
CA LEU A 93 -19.58 -2.23 12.88
C LEU A 93 -20.14 -2.20 11.45
N LYS A 94 -21.44 -1.98 11.28
CA LYS A 94 -22.05 -1.79 9.95
C LYS A 94 -21.47 -0.58 9.22
N LYS A 95 -21.26 0.54 9.92
CA LYS A 95 -20.65 1.76 9.36
C LYS A 95 -19.26 1.48 8.79
N ILE A 96 -18.46 0.69 9.51
CA ILE A 96 -17.15 0.26 9.03
C ILE A 96 -17.33 -0.54 7.75
N VAL A 97 -18.09 -1.63 7.77
CA VAL A 97 -18.27 -2.52 6.61
C VAL A 97 -18.78 -1.77 5.37
N LEU A 98 -19.77 -0.90 5.53
CA LEU A 98 -20.32 -0.09 4.44
C LEU A 98 -19.34 0.95 3.89
N SER A 99 -18.22 1.22 4.55
CA SER A 99 -17.22 2.21 4.13
C SER A 99 -15.93 1.59 3.57
N LEU A 100 -15.84 0.26 3.48
CA LEU A 100 -14.66 -0.45 2.97
C LEU A 100 -14.61 -0.69 1.45
N PRO A 101 -15.73 -0.87 0.71
CA PRO A 101 -15.67 -1.15 -0.73
C PRO A 101 -14.85 -0.12 -1.51
N THR A 102 -14.26 -0.53 -2.64
CA THR A 102 -13.21 0.23 -3.34
C THR A 102 -13.67 1.57 -3.91
N ASP A 103 -14.95 1.72 -4.28
CA ASP A 103 -15.53 2.97 -4.82
C ASP A 103 -15.89 3.99 -3.72
N THR A 104 -15.58 3.70 -2.45
CA THR A 104 -15.81 4.63 -1.34
C THR A 104 -14.82 5.81 -1.38
N PRO A 105 -15.30 7.07 -1.28
CA PRO A 105 -14.41 8.23 -1.25
C PRO A 105 -13.43 8.21 -0.08
N TYR A 106 -12.25 8.79 -0.29
CA TYR A 106 -11.17 8.91 0.70
C TYR A 106 -11.64 9.31 2.10
N GLN A 107 -12.47 10.36 2.21
CA GLN A 107 -12.91 10.91 3.50
C GLN A 107 -13.79 9.92 4.29
N ASP A 108 -14.65 9.19 3.59
CA ASP A 108 -15.54 8.19 4.20
C ASP A 108 -14.74 6.94 4.59
N ARG A 109 -13.75 6.56 3.78
CA ARG A 109 -12.80 5.50 4.08
C ARG A 109 -11.92 5.83 5.30
N LEU A 110 -11.47 7.08 5.41
CA LEU A 110 -10.73 7.57 6.58
C LEU A 110 -11.61 7.54 7.84
N ARG A 111 -12.89 7.93 7.71
CA ARG A 111 -13.84 7.88 8.82
C ARG A 111 -14.03 6.45 9.37
N ALA A 112 -13.97 5.44 8.50
CA ALA A 112 -14.01 4.04 8.92
C ALA A 112 -12.86 3.67 9.87
N GLN A 113 -11.67 4.28 9.73
CA GLN A 113 -10.56 4.07 10.66
C GLN A 113 -10.87 4.65 12.05
N ASN A 114 -11.53 5.80 12.11
CA ASN A 114 -11.96 6.38 13.38
C ASN A 114 -12.97 5.47 14.07
N TYR A 115 -13.97 4.96 13.34
CA TYR A 115 -14.93 3.99 13.89
C TYR A 115 -14.26 2.72 14.42
N LEU A 116 -13.26 2.19 13.70
CA LEU A 116 -12.47 1.05 14.17
C LEU A 116 -11.73 1.36 15.47
N THR A 117 -11.15 2.56 15.57
CA THR A 117 -10.42 3.00 16.76
C THR A 117 -11.34 3.14 17.97
N GLU A 118 -12.58 3.64 17.76
CA GLU A 118 -13.60 3.78 18.82
C GLU A 118 -13.99 2.44 19.44
N ILE A 119 -14.11 1.38 18.64
CA ILE A 119 -14.59 0.08 19.12
C ILE A 119 -13.47 -0.90 19.47
N GLN A 120 -12.21 -0.59 19.17
CA GLN A 120 -11.09 -1.53 19.30
C GLN A 120 -10.96 -2.12 20.72
N SER A 121 -11.24 -1.33 21.76
CA SER A 121 -11.11 -1.75 23.17
C SER A 121 -12.16 -2.76 23.62
N VAL A 122 -13.30 -2.84 22.95
CA VAL A 122 -14.40 -3.77 23.30
C VAL A 122 -14.35 -5.07 22.49
N LEU A 123 -13.56 -5.11 21.42
CA LEU A 123 -13.41 -6.28 20.57
C LEU A 123 -12.63 -7.40 21.27
N ASN A 124 -12.98 -8.64 20.91
CA ASN A 124 -12.18 -9.80 21.32
C ASN A 124 -10.76 -9.71 20.71
N PRO A 125 -9.69 -10.02 21.46
CA PRO A 125 -8.32 -9.99 20.94
C PRO A 125 -8.10 -10.73 19.62
N GLN A 126 -8.72 -11.90 19.44
CA GLN A 126 -8.61 -12.67 18.18
C GLN A 126 -9.30 -11.95 17.02
N VAL A 127 -10.39 -11.24 17.29
CA VAL A 127 -11.11 -10.43 16.29
C VAL A 127 -10.32 -9.18 15.95
N ILE A 128 -9.63 -8.55 16.92
CA ILE A 128 -8.74 -7.42 16.66
C ILE A 128 -7.65 -7.82 15.66
N GLU A 129 -7.05 -9.00 15.82
CA GLU A 129 -6.03 -9.49 14.88
C GLU A 129 -6.59 -9.71 13.47
N ALA A 130 -7.79 -10.31 13.37
CA ALA A 130 -8.48 -10.50 12.10
C ALA A 130 -8.85 -9.16 11.45
N VAL A 131 -9.39 -8.21 12.21
CA VAL A 131 -9.74 -6.85 11.76
C VAL A 131 -8.47 -6.11 11.30
N ASN A 132 -7.37 -6.22 12.02
CA ASN A 132 -6.11 -5.59 11.63
C ASN A 132 -5.61 -6.12 10.27
N THR A 133 -5.71 -7.43 10.07
CA THR A 133 -5.21 -8.11 8.88
C THR A 133 -6.11 -7.91 7.67
N LEU A 134 -7.43 -8.03 7.85
CA LEU A 134 -8.40 -8.04 6.76
C LEU A 134 -8.95 -6.64 6.44
N VAL A 135 -9.00 -5.76 7.44
CA VAL A 135 -9.68 -4.47 7.31
C VAL A 135 -8.70 -3.31 7.47
N SER A 136 -8.06 -3.19 8.63
CA SER A 136 -7.28 -1.99 8.99
C SER A 136 -6.08 -1.77 8.06
N ARG A 137 -5.19 -2.77 7.91
CA ARG A 137 -3.99 -2.63 7.07
C ARG A 137 -4.33 -2.39 5.58
N PRO A 138 -5.21 -3.18 4.94
CA PRO A 138 -5.59 -2.91 3.55
C PRO A 138 -6.21 -1.52 3.37
N ASN A 139 -7.05 -1.09 4.32
CA ASN A 139 -7.66 0.23 4.26
C ASN A 139 -6.64 1.36 4.36
N THR A 140 -5.66 1.24 5.26
CA THR A 140 -4.56 2.19 5.39
C THR A 140 -3.72 2.26 4.11
N GLN A 141 -3.33 1.11 3.55
CA GLN A 141 -2.56 1.07 2.29
C GLN A 141 -3.31 1.76 1.15
N LEU A 142 -4.62 1.55 1.04
CA LEU A 142 -5.42 2.19 0.01
C LEU A 142 -5.48 3.72 0.17
N LEU A 143 -5.65 4.23 1.41
CA LEU A 143 -5.58 5.66 1.68
C LEU A 143 -4.20 6.26 1.35
N GLU A 144 -3.13 5.53 1.68
CA GLU A 144 -1.76 5.94 1.34
C GLU A 144 -1.56 6.02 -0.18
N PHE A 145 -2.08 5.05 -0.94
CA PHE A 145 -2.02 5.07 -2.40
C PHE A 145 -2.82 6.22 -3.01
N GLU A 146 -4.06 6.45 -2.54
CA GLU A 146 -4.88 7.58 -3.01
C GLU A 146 -4.19 8.93 -2.74
N SER A 147 -3.56 9.08 -1.57
CA SER A 147 -2.74 10.23 -1.20
C SER A 147 -1.52 10.37 -2.13
N ALA A 148 -0.76 9.30 -2.32
CA ALA A 148 0.43 9.29 -3.16
C ALA A 148 0.12 9.64 -4.62
N ILE A 149 -0.96 9.08 -5.18
CA ILE A 149 -1.40 9.38 -6.55
C ILE A 149 -1.76 10.86 -6.69
N THR A 150 -2.46 11.42 -5.71
CA THR A 150 -2.83 12.84 -5.71
C THR A 150 -1.60 13.74 -5.68
N LEU A 151 -0.61 13.40 -4.85
CA LEU A 151 0.66 14.12 -4.78
C LEU A 151 1.46 14.00 -6.08
N LEU A 152 1.55 12.79 -6.66
CA LEU A 152 2.23 12.56 -7.93
C LEU A 152 1.59 13.36 -9.07
N SER A 153 0.26 13.38 -9.15
CA SER A 153 -0.48 14.18 -10.13
C SER A 153 -0.15 15.67 -10.02
N ARG A 154 -0.11 16.18 -8.77
CA ARG A 154 0.26 17.57 -8.51
C ARG A 154 1.68 17.89 -8.94
N VAL A 155 2.65 17.04 -8.58
CA VAL A 155 4.07 17.21 -8.94
C VAL A 155 4.24 17.16 -10.45
N ASN A 156 3.59 16.23 -11.14
CA ASN A 156 3.67 16.12 -12.58
C ASN A 156 3.09 17.38 -13.27
N THR A 157 1.96 17.89 -12.79
CA THR A 157 1.37 19.14 -13.30
C THR A 157 2.32 20.33 -13.08
N GLN A 158 2.95 20.42 -11.92
CA GLN A 158 3.93 21.48 -11.62
C GLN A 158 5.18 21.38 -12.50
N GLN A 159 5.70 20.17 -12.72
CA GLN A 159 6.84 19.95 -13.60
C GLN A 159 6.51 20.28 -15.06
N ALA A 160 5.32 19.91 -15.54
CA ALA A 160 4.86 20.27 -16.88
C ALA A 160 4.83 21.79 -17.05
N GLN A 161 4.31 22.52 -16.06
CA GLN A 161 4.29 23.98 -16.08
C GLN A 161 5.71 24.58 -16.05
N SER A 162 6.60 24.06 -15.19
CA SER A 162 7.98 24.58 -15.14
C SER A 162 8.75 24.33 -16.43
N MET A 163 8.52 23.18 -17.07
CA MET A 163 9.12 22.85 -18.36
C MET A 163 8.65 23.81 -19.46
N GLU A 164 7.37 24.19 -19.43
CA GLU A 164 6.83 25.14 -20.40
C GLU A 164 7.42 26.54 -20.19
N ASN A 165 7.45 27.03 -18.95
CA ASN A 165 8.05 28.33 -18.63
C ASN A 165 9.53 28.37 -19.05
N LEU A 166 10.29 27.29 -18.80
CA LEU A 166 11.71 27.23 -19.17
C LEU A 166 11.90 27.20 -20.69
N ARG A 167 10.97 26.62 -21.45
CA ARG A 167 10.98 26.68 -22.92
C ARG A 167 10.74 28.11 -23.42
N GLU A 168 9.78 28.82 -22.84
CA GLU A 168 9.51 30.21 -23.17
C GLU A 168 10.73 31.11 -22.88
N GLU A 169 11.37 30.93 -21.73
CA GLU A 169 12.60 31.66 -21.38
C GLU A 169 13.75 31.35 -22.35
N LEU A 170 13.94 30.08 -22.73
CA LEU A 170 14.95 29.69 -23.72
C LEU A 170 14.69 30.32 -25.10
N GLU A 171 13.42 30.37 -25.54
CA GLU A 171 13.07 31.03 -26.79
C GLU A 171 13.32 32.54 -26.73
N ALA A 172 12.99 33.18 -25.61
CA ALA A 172 13.27 34.60 -25.40
C ALA A 172 14.78 34.91 -25.43
N GLN A 173 15.59 34.09 -24.76
CA GLN A 173 17.06 34.21 -24.78
C GLN A 173 17.64 33.98 -26.18
N ARG A 174 17.11 33.01 -26.94
CA ARG A 174 17.51 32.79 -28.34
C ARG A 174 17.26 34.02 -29.22
N LYS A 175 16.08 34.64 -29.08
CA LYS A 175 15.75 35.88 -29.81
C LYS A 175 16.70 37.02 -29.44
N GLN A 176 17.01 37.20 -28.14
CA GLN A 176 17.96 38.21 -27.71
C GLN A 176 19.37 37.99 -28.29
N ILE A 177 19.85 36.74 -28.34
CA ILE A 177 21.15 36.43 -28.96
C ILE A 177 21.13 36.77 -30.45
N GLU A 178 20.05 36.42 -31.16
CA GLU A 178 19.92 36.70 -32.59
C GLU A 178 19.88 38.21 -32.89
N GLU A 179 19.17 38.99 -32.05
CA GLU A 179 19.18 40.46 -32.12
C GLU A 179 20.58 41.04 -31.89
N LEU A 180 21.32 40.55 -30.88
CA LEU A 180 22.69 41.00 -30.60
C LEU A 180 23.65 40.68 -31.75
N LEU A 181 23.53 39.50 -32.36
CA LEU A 181 24.31 39.12 -33.54
C LEU A 181 24.01 40.03 -34.74
N GLN A 182 22.75 40.37 -34.94
CA GLN A 182 22.36 41.29 -36.02
C GLN A 182 22.93 42.70 -35.78
N ILE A 183 22.92 43.19 -34.54
CA ILE A 183 23.55 44.46 -34.16
C ILE A 183 25.07 44.40 -34.40
N GLU A 184 25.75 43.33 -34.01
CA GLU A 184 27.18 43.16 -34.26
C GLU A 184 27.51 43.17 -35.75
N ALA A 185 26.76 42.42 -36.57
CA ALA A 185 26.95 42.38 -38.01
C ALA A 185 26.79 43.77 -38.65
N THR A 186 25.75 44.52 -38.27
CA THR A 186 25.53 45.89 -38.77
C THR A 186 26.62 46.86 -38.32
N LEU A 187 27.15 46.72 -37.11
CA LEU A 187 28.29 47.50 -36.62
C LEU A 187 29.57 47.17 -37.38
N MET A 188 29.86 45.89 -37.64
CA MET A 188 31.02 45.48 -38.45
C MET A 188 30.95 46.05 -39.86
N ASP A 189 29.79 45.96 -40.52
CA ASP A 189 29.59 46.51 -41.86
C ASP A 189 29.76 48.03 -41.88
N LYS A 190 29.19 48.73 -40.89
CA LYS A 190 29.35 50.18 -40.74
C LYS A 190 30.82 50.54 -40.52
N ASN A 191 31.53 49.84 -39.64
CA ASN A 191 32.93 50.11 -39.33
C ASN A 191 33.83 49.87 -40.56
N ARG A 192 33.54 48.84 -41.36
CA ARG A 192 34.23 48.56 -42.63
C ARG A 192 34.00 49.67 -43.68
N SER A 193 32.80 50.25 -43.71
CA SER A 193 32.45 51.35 -44.63
C SER A 193 33.13 52.69 -44.27
N THR A 194 33.47 52.91 -43.01
CA THR A 194 34.17 54.12 -42.54
C THR A 194 35.69 54.07 -42.67
N GLN A 195 36.28 52.92 -43.01
CA GLN A 195 37.74 52.75 -43.21
C GLN A 195 38.16 52.71 -44.69
N GLN A 196 37.23 52.90 -45.63
CA GLN A 196 37.49 53.15 -47.05
C GLN A 196 37.29 54.63 -47.38
#